data_AF-A0A7C2JAS4-F1
#
_entry.id   AF-A0A7C2JAS4-F1
#
_cell.length_a   1.000
_cell.length_b   1.000
_cell.length_c   1.000
_cell.angle_alpha   90.00
_cell.angle_beta   90.00
_cell.angle_gamma   90.00
#
_symmetry.space_group_name_H-M   'P 1'
#
loop_
_entity.id
_entity.type
_entity.pdbx_description
1 polymer ?
#
loop_
_entity_poly.entity_id
_entity_poly.type
_entity_poly.pdbx_seq_one_letter_code
_entity_poly.pdbx_strand_id
1 'polypeptide(L)' 'MTVRIKSVEDNAVFQIYFAGEQESLEGAGEGDDAKSWSGKLPATTDYIIVVGSSRGNASYKLEVKIE' A
#
# COMPACT_ATOMS: atom_id res chain seq x y z
N MET A 1 -9.54 -5.01 -5.69
CA MET A 1 -8.69 -3.80 -5.67
C MET A 1 -7.26 -4.20 -5.98
N THR A 2 -6.56 -3.35 -6.75
CA THR A 2 -5.14 -3.49 -7.08
C THR A 2 -4.43 -2.18 -6.79
N VAL A 3 -3.29 -2.26 -6.10
CA VAL A 3 -2.43 -1.12 -5.76
C VAL A 3 -1.02 -1.42 -6.25
N ARG A 4 -0.40 -0.49 -6.98
CA ARG A 4 0.98 -0.62 -7.47
C ARG A 4 1.71 0.69 -7.28
N ILE A 5 2.92 0.63 -6.72
CA ILE A 5 3.80 1.79 -6.59
C ILE A 5 5.07 1.56 -7.41
N LYS A 6 5.52 2.61 -8.10
CA LYS A 6 6.84 2.66 -8.72
C LYS A 6 7.55 3.90 -8.22
N SER A 7 8.86 3.79 -8.00
CA SER A 7 9.70 4.92 -7.61
C SER A 7 10.97 4.95 -8.43
N VAL A 8 11.56 6.14 -8.56
CA VAL A 8 12.79 6.34 -9.35
C VAL A 8 13.94 5.53 -8.77
N GLU A 9 14.05 5.48 -7.44
CA GLU A 9 15.16 4.83 -6.72
C GLU A 9 14.78 3.45 -6.13
N ASP A 10 13.64 2.89 -6.55
CA ASP A 10 13.10 1.62 -6.06
C ASP A 10 12.95 1.53 -4.52
N ASN A 11 12.64 2.67 -3.91
CA ASN A 11 12.63 2.88 -2.45
C ASN A 11 11.27 3.34 -1.89
N ALA A 12 10.20 3.34 -2.69
CA ALA A 12 8.85 3.57 -2.20
C ALA A 12 8.08 2.26 -2.01
N VAL A 13 7.44 2.13 -0.85
CA VAL A 13 6.60 1.00 -0.44
C VAL A 13 5.28 1.54 0.12
N PHE A 14 4.32 0.66 0.33
CA PHE A 14 3.07 1.05 0.99
C PHE A 14 2.58 -0.01 1.98
N GLN A 15 1.70 0.44 2.86
CA GLN A 15 0.82 -0.40 3.66
C GLN A 15 -0.64 -0.08 3.34
N ILE A 16 -1.54 -1.02 3.61
CA ILE A 16 -2.99 -0.82 3.45
C ILE A 16 -3.69 -1.24 4.73
N TYR A 17 -4.35 -0.27 5.40
CA TYR A 17 -5.07 -0.48 6.66
C TYR A 17 -6.58 -0.34 6.51
N PHE A 18 -7.32 -0.96 7.42
CA PHE A 18 -8.71 -0.58 7.69
C PHE A 18 -8.75 0.78 8.39
N ALA A 19 -9.64 1.68 7.95
CA ALA A 19 -9.71 3.01 8.53
C ALA A 19 -10.13 2.96 10.01
N GLY A 20 -9.34 3.58 10.89
CA GLY A 20 -9.60 3.61 12.33
C GLY A 20 -9.09 2.40 13.10
N GLU A 21 -8.46 1.44 12.43
CA GLU A 21 -7.89 0.24 13.04
C GLU A 21 -6.38 0.17 12.78
N GLN A 22 -5.65 -0.60 13.60
CA GLN A 22 -4.23 -0.89 13.36
C GLN A 22 -4.04 -2.16 12.52
N GLU A 23 -5.13 -2.73 12.00
CA GLU A 23 -5.10 -3.95 11.18
C GLU A 23 -4.83 -3.61 9.71
N SER A 24 -3.86 -4.31 9.11
CA SER A 24 -3.50 -4.18 7.70
C SER A 24 -4.02 -5.35 6.88
N LEU A 25 -4.17 -5.13 5.56
CA LEU A 25 -4.39 -6.22 4.62
C LEU A 25 -3.15 -7.12 4.55
N GLU A 26 -3.37 -8.42 4.42
CA GLU A 26 -2.31 -9.42 4.25
C GLU A 26 -1.42 -9.06 3.04
N GLY A 27 -0.10 -9.08 3.24
CA GLY A 27 0.90 -8.72 2.23
C GLY A 27 1.02 -7.22 1.96
N ALA A 28 0.41 -6.37 2.79
CA ALA A 28 0.57 -4.93 2.77
C ALA A 28 0.58 -4.35 4.21
N GLY A 29 1.18 -5.07 5.14
CA GLY A 29 1.40 -4.64 6.53
C GLY A 29 2.79 -4.09 6.79
N GLU A 30 3.07 -3.80 8.06
CA GLU A 30 4.41 -3.43 8.50
C GLU A 30 5.41 -4.57 8.22
N GLY A 31 6.55 -4.23 7.62
CA GLY A 31 7.60 -5.21 7.27
C GLY A 31 7.41 -5.93 5.93
N ASP A 32 6.25 -5.79 5.28
CA ASP A 32 6.01 -6.42 3.97
C ASP A 32 6.70 -5.69 2.81
N ASP A 33 7.08 -4.42 3.00
CA ASP A 33 7.69 -3.57 1.99
C ASP A 33 6.96 -3.63 0.64
N ALA A 34 5.62 -3.63 0.70
CA ALA A 34 4.78 -3.92 -0.45
C ALA A 34 4.95 -2.89 -1.56
N LYS A 35 5.22 -3.38 -2.78
CA LYS A 35 5.28 -2.58 -4.01
C LYS A 35 4.10 -2.84 -4.95
N SER A 36 3.40 -3.94 -4.74
CA SER A 36 2.20 -4.33 -5.46
C SER A 36 1.31 -5.17 -4.55
N TRP A 37 0.02 -4.89 -4.56
CA TRP A 37 -1.00 -5.63 -3.83
C TRP A 37 -2.21 -5.82 -4.73
N SER A 38 -2.84 -6.97 -4.65
CA SER A 38 -4.05 -7.29 -5.39
C SER A 38 -4.89 -8.27 -4.61
N GLY A 39 -6.14 -7.93 -4.36
CA GLY A 39 -7.03 -8.77 -3.59
C GLY A 39 -8.47 -8.29 -3.60
N LYS A 40 -9.36 -9.16 -3.15
CA LYS A 40 -10.73 -8.79 -2.83
C LYS A 40 -10.73 -8.03 -1.51
N LEU A 41 -11.44 -6.91 -1.44
CA LEU A 41 -11.59 -6.19 -0.19
C LEU A 41 -12.44 -7.04 0.78
N PRO A 42 -11.96 -7.29 2.01
CA PRO A 42 -12.65 -8.17 2.95
C PRO A 42 -13.93 -7.55 3.53
N ALA A 43 -14.09 -6.23 3.46
CA ALA A 43 -15.25 -5.51 3.99
C ALA A 43 -15.63 -4.31 3.11
N THR A 44 -16.87 -3.83 3.26
CA THR A 44 -17.33 -2.55 2.69
C THR A 44 -17.10 -1.45 3.73
N THR A 45 -15.87 -0.96 3.79
CA THR A 45 -15.42 0.08 4.72
C THR A 45 -14.36 0.94 4.03
N ASP A 46 -13.93 2.01 4.71
CA ASP A 46 -12.84 2.85 4.24
C ASP A 46 -11.49 2.17 4.48
N TYR A 47 -10.57 2.36 3.53
CA TYR A 47 -9.21 1.85 3.57
C TYR A 47 -8.21 2.99 3.44
N ILE A 48 -7.10 2.90 4.17
CA ILE A 48 -6.03 3.90 4.18
C ILE A 48 -4.78 3.28 3.54
N ILE A 49 -4.29 3.88 2.46
CA ILE A 49 -3.01 3.52 1.85
C ILE A 49 -1.95 4.48 2.40
N VAL A 50 -1.03 3.95 3.20
CA VAL A 50 0.11 4.72 3.74
C VAL A 50 1.30 4.47 2.84
N VAL A 51 1.86 5.54 2.25
CA VAL A 51 3.07 5.44 1.43
C VAL A 51 4.26 5.88 2.26
N GLY A 52 5.31 5.06 2.25
CA GLY A 52 6.56 5.31 2.94
C GLY A 52 7.76 5.04 2.04
N SER A 53 8.89 5.65 2.37
CA SER A 53 10.19 5.32 1.77
C SER A 53 10.90 4.27 2.62
N SER A 54 11.37 3.17 2.03
CA SER A 54 12.21 2.19 2.72
C SER A 54 13.64 2.71 2.99
N ARG A 55 14.09 3.71 2.21
CA ARG A 55 15.38 4.38 2.39
C ARG A 55 15.36 5.79 1.80
N GLY A 56 15.74 6.80 2.58
CA GLY A 56 15.92 8.17 2.08
C GLY A 56 14.62 8.80 1.59
N ASN A 57 14.71 9.74 0.64
CA ASN A 57 13.53 10.35 0.01
C ASN A 57 13.06 9.53 -1.19
N ALA A 58 11.75 9.46 -1.41
CA ALA A 58 11.20 8.75 -2.57
C ALA A 58 10.34 9.66 -3.45
N SER A 59 10.67 9.71 -4.75
CA SER A 59 9.77 10.19 -5.79
C SER A 59 9.05 9.01 -6.41
N TYR A 60 7.71 9.01 -6.37
CA TYR A 60 6.92 7.84 -6.74
C TYR A 60 5.68 8.15 -7.57
N LYS A 61 5.16 7.11 -8.23
CA LYS A 61 3.83 7.06 -8.84
C LYS A 61 3.06 5.90 -8.23
N LEU A 62 1.87 6.19 -7.69
CA LEU A 62 0.94 5.21 -7.15
C LEU A 62 -0.23 5.04 -8.12
N GLU A 63 -0.55 3.79 -8.46
CA GLU A 63 -1.72 3.41 -9.24
C GLU A 63 -2.66 2.59 -8.35
N VAL A 64 -3.92 3.00 -8.29
CA VAL A 64 -4.97 2.33 -7.53
C VAL A 64 -6.14 2.04 -8.47
N LYS A 65 -6.60 0.80 -8.46
CA LYS A 65 -7.76 0.35 -9.23
C LYS A 65 -8.72 -0.44 -8.34
N ILE A 66 -9.99 -0.09 -8.36
CA ILE A 66 -11.07 -0.78 -7.65
C ILE A 66 -12.05 -1.33 -8.70
N GLU A 67 -12.46 -2.58 -8.53
CA GLU A 67 -13.37 -3.34 -9.40
C GLU A 67 -14.38 -4.07 -8.52
#